data_AF-A0A536A7R7-F1
#
_entry.id   AF-A0A536A7R7-F1
#
_cell.length_a   1.000
_cell.length_b   1.000
_cell.length_c   1.000
_cell.angle_alpha   90.00
_cell.angle_beta   90.00
_cell.angle_gamma   90.00
#
_symmetry.space_group_name_H-M   'P 1'
#
loop_
_entity.id
_entity.type
_entity.pdbx_description
1 polymer ?
#
loop_
_entity_poly.entity_id
_entity_poly.type
_entity_poly.pdbx_seq_one_letter_code
_entity_poly.pdbx_strand_id
1 'polypeptide(L)'
;MSISNADLKAALEILRNAQFVYGLSRYPKKQVLDDPIDVKTLRGRLEAMRAAAKGLSAAQREKLDVPWADLEAIDSGTEAVWKAAKRATPKIIAELTPLVRDEPEAAFLIAPTKRGRTSEVEPREKLKERPKDKPKTQVGLTGTEIAGLELAIQRRIAAEEAYFTWLRGNHSLPPAEWAKRRAHAERARRAEDLYVEKLFKSRSARTP
;
A
#
# COMPACT_ATOMS: atom_id res chain seq x y z
N MET A 1 -2.27 22.15 -23.20
CA MET A 1 -1.26 21.61 -24.13
C MET A 1 -1.93 20.45 -24.84
N SER A 2 -1.94 20.40 -26.18
CA SER A 2 -2.56 19.29 -26.90
C SER A 2 -1.59 18.11 -26.99
N ILE A 3 -1.84 17.06 -26.21
CA ILE A 3 -1.20 15.76 -26.38
C ILE A 3 -1.98 14.97 -27.44
N SER A 4 -1.30 14.19 -28.27
CA SER A 4 -2.00 13.32 -29.22
C SER A 4 -2.63 12.13 -28.47
N ASN A 5 -3.71 11.54 -29.00
CA ASN A 5 -4.32 10.35 -28.38
C ASN A 5 -3.34 9.17 -28.23
N ALA A 6 -2.39 9.03 -29.17
CA ALA A 6 -1.35 8.01 -29.10
C ALA A 6 -0.36 8.29 -27.95
N ASP A 7 0.10 9.54 -27.83
CA ASP A 7 0.98 9.96 -26.75
C ASP A 7 0.29 9.87 -25.38
N LEU A 8 -1.00 10.21 -25.32
CA LEU A 8 -1.83 10.11 -24.12
C LEU A 8 -1.92 8.66 -23.65
N LYS A 9 -2.26 7.73 -24.55
CA LYS A 9 -2.31 6.30 -24.25
C LYS A 9 -0.96 5.76 -23.79
N ALA A 10 0.13 6.17 -24.44
CA ALA A 10 1.48 5.80 -24.03
C ALA A 10 1.81 6.35 -22.63
N ALA A 11 1.49 7.61 -22.35
CA ALA A 11 1.70 8.24 -21.04
C ALA A 11 0.93 7.51 -19.92
N LEU A 12 -0.34 7.15 -20.16
CA LEU A 12 -1.15 6.38 -19.21
C LEU A 12 -0.54 5.01 -18.90
N GLU A 13 -0.08 4.27 -19.91
CA GLU A 13 0.57 2.97 -19.71
C GLU A 13 1.90 3.07 -18.95
N ILE A 14 2.69 4.11 -19.23
CA ILE A 14 3.91 4.40 -18.47
C ILE A 14 3.55 4.68 -17.01
N LEU A 15 2.57 5.55 -16.75
CA LEU A 15 2.16 5.95 -15.40
C LEU A 15 1.60 4.78 -14.60
N ARG A 16 0.79 3.92 -15.22
CA ARG A 16 0.26 2.70 -14.59
C ARG A 16 1.39 1.83 -14.06
N ASN A 17 2.38 1.53 -14.88
CA ASN A 17 3.51 0.70 -14.45
C ASN A 17 4.42 1.44 -13.46
N ALA A 18 4.59 2.76 -13.63
CA ALA A 18 5.38 3.59 -12.75
C ALA A 18 4.85 3.62 -11.31
N GLN A 19 3.52 3.60 -11.10
CA GLN A 19 2.93 3.53 -9.76
C GLN A 19 3.32 2.25 -9.00
N PHE A 20 3.28 1.09 -9.67
CA PHE A 20 3.68 -0.18 -9.06
C PHE A 20 5.16 -0.16 -8.68
N VAL A 21 6.01 0.28 -9.60
CA VAL A 21 7.45 0.42 -9.35
C VAL A 21 7.70 1.41 -8.20
N TYR A 22 6.99 2.53 -8.18
CA TYR A 22 7.10 3.52 -7.14
C TYR A 22 6.71 2.93 -5.78
N GLY A 23 5.60 2.18 -5.71
CA GLY A 23 5.16 1.47 -4.51
C GLY A 23 6.21 0.51 -3.96
N LEU A 24 6.79 -0.35 -4.82
CA LEU A 24 7.86 -1.26 -4.42
C LEU A 24 9.14 -0.53 -3.99
N SER A 25 9.48 0.58 -4.66
CA SER A 25 10.66 1.38 -4.35
C SER A 25 10.63 2.07 -2.96
N ARG A 26 9.47 2.06 -2.30
CA ARG A 26 9.29 2.62 -0.95
C ARG A 26 9.76 1.69 0.16
N TYR A 27 9.78 0.39 -0.09
CA TYR A 27 10.30 -0.60 0.86
C TYR A 27 11.84 -0.52 0.96
N PRO A 28 12.45 -1.07 2.03
CA PRO A 28 13.90 -1.16 2.14
C PRO A 28 14.52 -1.93 0.97
N LYS A 29 15.62 -1.40 0.41
CA LYS A 29 16.33 -2.01 -0.74
C LYS A 29 16.60 -3.50 -0.53
N LYS A 30 17.11 -3.86 0.64
CA LYS A 30 17.45 -5.25 0.97
C LYS A 30 16.23 -6.17 0.91
N GLN A 31 15.09 -5.74 1.46
CA GLN A 31 13.85 -6.53 1.42
C GLN A 31 13.42 -6.82 -0.02
N VAL A 32 13.49 -5.82 -0.90
CA VAL A 32 13.03 -5.94 -2.29
C VAL A 32 14.02 -6.71 -3.16
N LEU A 33 15.32 -6.57 -2.92
CA LEU A 33 16.36 -7.24 -3.70
C LEU A 33 16.64 -8.67 -3.24
N ASP A 34 16.33 -9.01 -1.98
CA ASP A 34 16.47 -10.37 -1.45
C ASP A 34 15.30 -11.28 -1.90
N ASP A 35 14.16 -10.72 -2.32
CA ASP A 35 13.04 -11.47 -2.88
C ASP A 35 13.11 -11.55 -4.42
N PRO A 36 13.33 -12.74 -5.02
CA PRO A 36 13.41 -12.89 -6.46
C PRO A 36 12.10 -12.56 -7.19
N ILE A 37 10.95 -12.69 -6.53
CA ILE A 37 9.64 -12.36 -7.10
C ILE A 37 9.52 -10.83 -7.26
N ASP A 38 9.96 -10.08 -6.24
CA ASP A 38 9.94 -8.62 -6.27
C ASP A 38 10.92 -8.08 -7.31
N VAL A 39 12.14 -8.63 -7.40
CA VAL A 39 13.11 -8.25 -8.45
C VAL A 39 12.56 -8.52 -9.84
N LYS A 40 11.96 -9.69 -10.08
CA LYS A 40 11.33 -10.03 -11.35
C LYS A 40 10.18 -9.08 -11.68
N THR A 41 9.36 -8.75 -10.69
CA THR A 41 8.24 -7.82 -10.84
C THR A 41 8.72 -6.41 -11.16
N LEU A 42 9.72 -5.89 -10.44
CA LEU A 42 10.33 -4.60 -10.71
C LEU A 42 10.89 -4.52 -12.13
N ARG A 43 11.67 -5.52 -12.54
CA ARG A 43 12.25 -5.57 -13.87
C ARG A 43 11.16 -5.58 -14.95
N GLY A 44 10.18 -6.49 -14.84
CA GLY A 44 9.11 -6.59 -15.84
C GLY A 44 8.28 -5.30 -15.96
N ARG A 45 8.05 -4.59 -14.85
CA ARG A 45 7.34 -3.31 -14.88
C ARG A 45 8.19 -2.18 -15.49
N LEU A 46 9.49 -2.13 -15.20
CA LEU A 46 10.40 -1.17 -15.84
C LEU A 46 10.57 -1.45 -17.34
N GLU A 47 10.59 -2.72 -17.76
CA GLU A 47 10.59 -3.10 -19.17
C GLU A 47 9.30 -2.66 -19.86
N ALA A 48 8.14 -2.83 -19.21
CA ALA A 48 6.86 -2.34 -19.71
C ALA A 48 6.86 -0.80 -19.84
N MET A 49 7.43 -0.08 -18.87
CA MET A 49 7.62 1.38 -18.96
C MET A 49 8.52 1.75 -20.15
N ARG A 50 9.65 1.05 -20.33
CA ARG A 50 10.57 1.26 -21.45
C ARG A 50 9.90 1.00 -22.80
N ALA A 51 9.07 -0.04 -22.90
CA ALA A 51 8.30 -0.36 -24.09
C ALA A 51 7.22 0.69 -24.38
N ALA A 52 6.42 1.08 -23.38
CA ALA A 52 5.40 2.10 -23.52
C ALA A 52 5.98 3.48 -23.87
N ALA A 53 7.18 3.79 -23.36
CA ALA A 53 7.90 5.01 -23.72
C ALA A 53 8.18 5.08 -25.23
N LYS A 54 8.39 3.96 -25.93
CA LYS A 54 8.57 3.96 -27.41
C LYS A 54 7.30 4.37 -28.17
N GLY A 55 6.14 4.31 -27.51
CA GLY A 55 4.87 4.81 -28.06
C GLY A 55 4.71 6.33 -27.96
N LEU A 56 5.55 7.02 -27.19
CA LEU A 56 5.61 8.47 -27.19
C LEU A 56 6.35 8.96 -28.44
N SER A 57 5.80 9.99 -29.08
CA SER A 57 6.42 10.71 -30.17
C SER A 57 7.76 11.31 -29.74
N ALA A 58 8.71 11.40 -30.67
CA ALA A 58 10.03 11.97 -30.40
C ALA A 58 9.93 13.40 -29.84
N ALA A 59 9.04 14.22 -30.42
CA ALA A 59 8.76 15.57 -29.96
C ALA A 59 8.22 15.63 -28.52
N GLN A 60 7.47 14.62 -28.08
CA GLN A 60 6.99 14.55 -26.70
C GLN A 60 8.09 14.08 -25.74
N ARG A 61 8.90 13.09 -26.15
CA ARG A 61 10.03 12.58 -25.34
C ARG A 61 11.09 13.64 -25.07
N GLU A 62 11.37 14.49 -26.06
CA GLU A 62 12.35 15.58 -25.96
C GLU A 62 11.89 16.70 -25.02
N LYS A 63 10.58 16.93 -24.92
CA LYS A 63 10.01 17.94 -24.01
C LYS A 63 10.03 17.52 -22.54
N LEU A 64 10.17 16.23 -22.25
CA LEU A 64 10.07 15.67 -20.90
C LEU A 64 11.45 15.61 -20.24
N ASP A 65 11.63 16.24 -19.08
CA ASP A 65 12.85 16.12 -18.26
C ASP A 65 12.87 14.79 -17.47
N VAL A 66 12.91 13.70 -18.22
CA VAL A 66 12.89 12.34 -17.70
C VAL A 66 14.25 11.68 -17.96
N PRO A 67 14.85 11.01 -16.96
CA PRO A 67 16.11 10.27 -17.15
C PRO A 67 15.86 8.95 -17.88
N TRP A 68 15.55 9.02 -19.18
CA TRP A 68 15.30 7.85 -20.04
C TRP A 68 16.47 6.86 -20.04
N ALA A 69 17.71 7.36 -19.95
CA ALA A 69 18.92 6.54 -19.87
C ALA A 69 18.92 5.57 -18.66
N ASP A 70 18.37 5.98 -17.51
CA ASP A 70 18.26 5.09 -16.35
C ASP A 70 17.26 3.95 -16.60
N LEU A 71 16.23 4.15 -17.44
CA LEU A 71 15.34 3.08 -17.89
C LEU A 71 15.97 2.16 -18.94
N GLU A 72 16.87 2.68 -19.77
CA GLU A 72 17.57 1.88 -20.78
C GLU A 72 18.62 0.96 -20.15
N ALA A 73 19.24 1.41 -19.06
CA ALA A 73 20.28 0.68 -18.33
C ALA A 73 19.76 -0.48 -17.45
N ILE A 74 18.46 -0.78 -17.43
CA ILE A 74 17.89 -1.81 -16.53
C ILE A 74 18.43 -3.22 -16.79
N ASP A 75 18.94 -3.48 -17.99
CA ASP A 75 19.55 -4.75 -18.39
C ASP A 75 20.94 -4.95 -17.76
N SER A 76 21.54 -3.90 -17.21
CA SER A 76 22.87 -3.93 -16.57
C SER A 76 22.89 -4.59 -15.17
N GLY A 77 21.73 -5.05 -14.66
CA GLY A 77 21.65 -5.83 -13.43
C GLY A 77 20.64 -5.32 -12.40
N THR A 78 20.58 -5.99 -11.25
CA THR A 78 19.60 -5.69 -10.17
C THR A 78 19.81 -4.31 -9.54
N GLU A 79 21.05 -3.84 -9.46
CA GLU A 79 21.37 -2.49 -9.02
C GLU A 79 20.84 -1.41 -9.97
N ALA A 80 20.92 -1.64 -11.28
CA ALA A 80 20.40 -0.72 -12.28
C ALA A 80 18.86 -0.66 -12.23
N VAL A 81 18.20 -1.81 -12.06
CA VAL A 81 16.75 -1.92 -11.80
C VAL A 81 16.36 -1.08 -10.57
N TRP A 82 17.10 -1.22 -9.46
CA TRP A 82 16.82 -0.44 -8.26
C TRP A 82 17.06 1.06 -8.45
N LYS A 83 18.15 1.44 -9.12
CA LYS A 83 18.47 2.85 -9.44
C LYS A 83 17.37 3.48 -10.28
N ALA A 84 16.91 2.79 -11.33
CA ALA A 84 15.80 3.23 -12.18
C ALA A 84 14.51 3.41 -11.36
N ALA A 85 14.16 2.44 -10.51
CA ALA A 85 12.99 2.52 -9.63
C ALA A 85 13.04 3.72 -8.67
N LYS A 86 14.21 4.07 -8.13
CA LYS A 86 14.36 5.15 -7.15
C LYS A 86 14.54 6.53 -7.76
N ARG A 87 15.19 6.64 -8.92
CA ARG A 87 15.57 7.93 -9.53
C ARG A 87 14.69 8.28 -10.71
N ALA A 88 14.47 7.34 -11.63
CA ALA A 88 13.72 7.60 -12.85
C ALA A 88 12.22 7.62 -12.59
N THR A 89 11.69 6.61 -11.90
CA THR A 89 10.25 6.46 -11.70
C THR A 89 9.56 7.67 -11.03
N PRO A 90 10.09 8.29 -9.95
CA PRO A 90 9.44 9.45 -9.36
C PRO A 90 9.40 10.67 -10.30
N LYS A 91 10.46 10.87 -11.11
CA LYS A 91 10.52 11.95 -12.09
C LYS A 91 9.54 11.72 -13.24
N ILE A 92 9.47 10.48 -13.74
CA ILE A 92 8.50 10.07 -14.76
C ILE A 92 7.07 10.37 -14.31
N ILE A 93 6.72 10.01 -13.08
CA ILE A 93 5.39 10.31 -12.54
C ILE A 93 5.16 11.82 -12.49
N ALA A 94 6.12 12.59 -11.98
CA ALA A 94 5.99 14.05 -11.87
C ALA A 94 5.79 14.74 -13.23
N GLU A 95 6.52 14.32 -14.27
CA GLU A 95 6.48 14.92 -15.60
C GLU A 95 5.26 14.47 -16.44
N LEU A 96 4.84 13.21 -16.32
CA LEU A 96 3.74 12.67 -17.13
C LEU A 96 2.36 12.92 -16.52
N THR A 97 2.24 13.02 -15.18
CA THR A 97 0.93 13.23 -14.52
C THR A 97 0.20 14.48 -15.01
N PRO A 98 0.86 15.65 -15.22
CA PRO A 98 0.19 16.84 -15.75
C PRO A 98 -0.42 16.65 -17.15
N LEU A 99 0.11 15.73 -17.96
CA LEU A 99 -0.34 15.50 -19.33
C LEU A 99 -1.65 14.71 -19.42
N VAL A 100 -1.97 13.94 -18.38
CA VAL A 100 -3.15 13.07 -18.33
C VAL A 100 -4.21 13.59 -17.37
N ARG A 101 -4.04 14.79 -16.81
CA ARG A 101 -4.88 15.34 -15.73
C ARG A 101 -6.38 15.36 -16.05
N ASP A 102 -6.73 15.52 -17.32
CA ASP A 102 -8.11 15.61 -17.78
C ASP A 102 -8.76 14.23 -17.99
N GLU A 103 -7.99 13.15 -17.90
CA GLU A 103 -8.47 11.78 -18.02
C GLU A 103 -8.99 11.22 -16.68
N PRO A 104 -10.01 10.35 -16.69
CA PRO A 104 -10.55 9.76 -15.46
C PRO A 104 -9.51 8.90 -14.71
N GLU A 105 -8.53 8.30 -15.41
CA GLU A 105 -7.48 7.53 -14.74
C GLU A 105 -6.54 8.40 -13.88
N ALA A 106 -6.50 9.72 -14.12
CA ALA A 106 -5.67 10.64 -13.36
C ALA A 106 -6.03 10.67 -11.87
N ALA A 107 -7.29 10.42 -11.53
CA ALA A 107 -7.77 10.40 -10.14
C ALA A 107 -7.09 9.31 -9.29
N PHE A 108 -6.53 8.27 -9.91
CA PHE A 108 -5.86 7.17 -9.24
C PHE A 108 -4.33 7.31 -9.22
N LEU A 109 -3.77 8.38 -9.78
CA LEU A 109 -2.32 8.57 -9.84
C LEU A 109 -1.75 8.98 -8.47
N ILE A 110 -0.72 8.25 -8.03
CA ILE A 110 0.03 8.58 -6.81
C ILE A 110 0.92 9.79 -7.10
N ALA A 111 0.71 10.91 -6.40
CA ALA A 111 1.65 12.02 -6.42
C ALA A 111 2.91 11.68 -5.61
N PRO A 112 4.13 11.70 -6.20
CA PRO A 112 5.35 11.42 -5.46
C PRO A 112 5.58 12.49 -4.39
N THR A 113 5.60 12.10 -3.12
CA THR A 113 5.89 13.04 -2.02
C THR A 113 7.36 13.48 -2.10
N LYS A 114 7.62 14.79 -2.20
CA LYS A 114 8.97 15.33 -1.95
C LYS A 114 9.33 15.01 -0.50
N ARG A 115 10.30 14.10 -0.27
CA ARG A 115 10.81 13.84 1.07
C ARG A 115 11.41 15.14 1.60
N GLY A 116 10.75 15.77 2.57
CA GLY A 116 11.42 16.68 3.49
C GLY A 116 12.55 15.95 4.21
N ARG A 117 13.65 16.67 4.45
CA ARG A 117 14.77 16.27 5.29
C ARG A 117 14.27 15.83 6.69
N THR A 118 15.01 14.90 7.30
CA THR A 118 14.99 14.44 8.71
C THR A 118 13.69 13.77 9.19
N SER A 119 13.70 12.61 9.82
CA SER A 119 14.66 12.09 10.80
C SER A 119 15.44 10.85 10.33
N GLU A 120 16.76 10.96 10.41
CA GLU A 120 17.63 9.85 10.82
C GLU A 120 17.00 9.12 12.01
N VAL A 121 16.67 7.85 11.82
CA VAL A 121 16.76 6.91 12.93
C VAL A 121 18.05 6.18 12.66
N GLU A 122 19.13 6.71 13.23
CA GLU A 122 20.42 6.02 13.23
C GLU A 122 20.27 4.63 13.90
N PRO A 123 20.86 3.59 13.31
CA PRO A 123 20.81 2.24 13.85
C PRO A 123 21.97 1.98 14.82
N ARG A 124 21.61 1.25 15.89
CA ARG A 124 22.43 0.44 16.82
C ARG A 124 22.86 1.12 18.11
N GLU A 125 22.45 0.50 19.22
CA GLU A 125 23.43 0.07 20.21
C GLU A 125 23.02 -1.21 20.93
N LYS A 126 24.03 -1.89 21.45
CA LYS A 126 24.13 -3.32 21.74
C LYS A 126 23.28 -3.75 22.94
N LEU A 127 22.79 -5.00 22.88
CA LEU A 127 22.44 -5.80 24.05
C LEU A 127 23.55 -5.70 25.10
N LYS A 128 23.23 -5.08 26.24
CA LYS A 128 23.91 -5.32 27.52
C LYS A 128 22.85 -5.72 28.55
N GLU A 129 23.23 -6.69 29.35
CA GLU A 129 22.44 -7.41 30.35
C GLU A 129 21.79 -6.49 31.39
N ARG A 130 20.68 -6.98 31.96
CA ARG A 130 19.89 -6.33 33.01
C ARG A 130 20.69 -6.17 34.31
N PRO A 131 20.29 -5.18 35.12
CA PRO A 131 19.93 -5.49 36.50
C PRO A 131 18.51 -5.01 36.86
N LYS A 132 18.07 -5.51 38.02
CA LYS A 132 16.69 -5.81 38.45
C LYS A 132 15.82 -4.62 38.89
N ASP A 133 14.52 -4.94 38.89
CA ASP A 133 13.43 -4.47 39.75
C ASP A 133 13.06 -2.97 39.79
N LYS A 134 12.03 -2.63 39.01
CA LYS A 134 10.99 -1.66 39.39
C LYS A 134 9.62 -2.31 39.09
N PRO A 135 8.60 -2.15 39.94
CA PRO A 135 7.29 -2.73 39.70
C PRO A 135 6.72 -2.15 38.40
N LYS A 136 6.45 -3.01 37.42
CA LYS A 136 5.81 -2.61 36.18
C LYS A 136 4.42 -2.07 36.52
N THR A 137 4.21 -0.78 36.33
CA THR A 137 2.89 -0.24 36.05
C THR A 137 2.28 -1.13 34.97
N GLN A 138 1.16 -1.79 35.25
CA GLN A 138 0.47 -2.64 34.28
C GLN A 138 -0.17 -1.75 33.21
N VAL A 139 0.63 -1.30 32.23
CA VAL A 139 0.14 -0.43 31.14
C VAL A 139 -0.55 -1.24 30.02
N GLY A 140 -0.51 -2.57 30.06
CA GLY A 140 -1.07 -3.44 29.01
C GLY A 140 -2.45 -4.03 29.33
N LEU A 141 -3.15 -4.55 28.31
CA LEU A 141 -4.33 -5.43 28.47
C LEU A 141 -3.94 -6.67 29.28
N THR A 142 -4.81 -7.07 30.21
CA THR A 142 -4.64 -8.33 30.94
C THR A 142 -4.87 -9.52 29.99
N GLY A 143 -4.29 -10.68 30.28
CA GLY A 143 -4.45 -11.88 29.43
C GLY A 143 -5.93 -12.27 29.21
N THR A 144 -6.80 -12.03 30.20
CA THR A 144 -8.24 -12.24 30.09
C THR A 144 -8.93 -11.22 29.18
N GLU A 145 -8.50 -9.96 29.21
CA GLU A 145 -9.03 -8.92 28.33
C GLU A 145 -8.62 -9.17 26.87
N ILE A 146 -7.38 -9.61 26.65
CA ILE A 146 -6.85 -10.00 25.33
C ILE A 146 -7.65 -11.18 24.78
N ALA A 147 -7.80 -12.27 25.55
CA ALA A 147 -8.55 -13.44 25.11
C ALA A 147 -10.02 -13.11 24.79
N GLY A 148 -10.65 -12.24 25.58
CA GLY A 148 -12.02 -11.79 25.30
C GLY A 148 -12.13 -10.92 24.05
N LEU A 149 -11.11 -10.08 23.77
CA LEU A 149 -11.05 -9.28 22.54
C LEU A 149 -10.85 -10.16 21.31
N GLU A 150 -9.92 -11.11 21.39
CA GLU A 150 -9.66 -12.10 20.33
C GLU A 150 -10.92 -12.90 20.01
N LEU A 151 -11.66 -13.34 21.02
CA LEU A 151 -12.93 -14.05 20.83
C LEU A 151 -13.98 -13.16 20.14
N ALA A 152 -14.08 -11.87 20.50
CA ALA A 152 -15.01 -10.94 19.85
C ALA A 152 -14.65 -10.72 18.38
N ILE A 153 -13.36 -10.54 18.08
CA ILE A 153 -12.83 -10.39 16.72
C ILE A 153 -13.10 -11.65 15.89
N GLN A 154 -12.82 -12.85 16.43
CA GLN A 154 -13.09 -14.11 15.74
C GLN A 154 -14.58 -14.27 15.41
N ARG A 155 -15.47 -13.91 16.34
CA ARG A 155 -16.92 -13.94 16.11
C ARG A 155 -17.35 -12.96 15.01
N ARG A 156 -16.78 -11.76 14.96
CA ARG A 156 -17.03 -10.81 13.88
C ARG A 156 -16.58 -11.37 12.54
N ILE A 157 -15.34 -11.86 12.46
CA ILE A 157 -14.76 -12.41 11.22
C ILE A 157 -15.61 -13.58 10.73
N ALA A 158 -15.96 -14.53 11.60
CA ALA A 158 -16.79 -15.68 11.23
C ALA A 158 -18.18 -15.25 10.73
N ALA A 159 -18.81 -14.26 11.36
CA ALA A 159 -20.12 -13.76 10.95
C ALA A 159 -20.06 -13.02 9.59
N GLU A 160 -19.01 -12.25 9.35
CA GLU A 160 -18.77 -11.56 8.08
C GLU A 160 -18.46 -12.56 6.95
N GLU A 161 -17.58 -13.52 7.20
CA GLU A 161 -17.21 -14.55 6.23
C GLU A 161 -18.41 -15.42 5.86
N ALA A 162 -19.25 -15.79 6.84
CA ALA A 162 -20.50 -16.50 6.57
C ALA A 162 -21.46 -15.67 5.71
N TYR A 163 -21.56 -14.36 5.96
CA TYR A 163 -22.37 -13.44 5.16
C TYR A 163 -21.84 -13.27 3.73
N PHE A 164 -20.53 -13.02 3.55
CA PHE A 164 -19.93 -12.85 2.23
C PHE A 164 -19.87 -14.15 1.43
N THR A 165 -19.68 -15.29 2.08
CA THR A 165 -19.73 -16.61 1.42
C THR A 165 -21.15 -16.92 0.95
N TRP A 166 -22.16 -16.62 1.78
CA TRP A 166 -23.55 -16.71 1.35
C TRP A 166 -23.87 -15.76 0.18
N LEU A 167 -23.39 -14.51 0.20
CA LEU A 167 -23.58 -13.57 -0.91
C LEU A 167 -22.94 -14.07 -2.22
N ARG A 168 -21.75 -14.67 -2.15
CA ARG A 168 -21.05 -15.20 -3.33
C ARG A 168 -21.71 -16.46 -3.91
N GLY A 169 -22.31 -17.29 -3.06
CA GLY A 169 -22.90 -18.58 -3.44
C GLY A 169 -24.37 -18.52 -3.87
N ASN A 170 -25.04 -17.37 -3.77
CA ASN A 170 -26.46 -17.25 -4.09
C ASN A 170 -26.70 -16.30 -5.25
N HIS A 171 -27.35 -16.82 -6.31
CA HIS A 171 -27.76 -16.04 -7.48
C HIS A 171 -29.12 -15.35 -7.29
N SER A 172 -29.86 -15.73 -6.25
CA SER A 172 -31.07 -15.02 -5.81
C SER A 172 -30.79 -14.41 -4.43
N LEU A 173 -31.20 -13.15 -4.24
CA LEU A 173 -31.02 -12.43 -2.97
C LEU A 173 -32.39 -12.10 -2.37
N PRO A 174 -33.08 -13.08 -1.72
CA PRO A 174 -34.35 -12.81 -1.04
C PRO A 174 -34.17 -11.67 -0.02
N PRO A 175 -34.91 -10.55 -0.14
CA PRO A 175 -34.68 -9.36 0.71
C PRO A 175 -34.78 -9.63 2.22
N ALA A 176 -35.70 -10.51 2.64
CA ALA A 176 -35.88 -10.88 4.03
C ALA A 176 -34.69 -11.67 4.59
N GLU A 177 -34.15 -12.62 3.82
CA GLU A 177 -32.99 -13.40 4.24
C GLU A 177 -31.71 -12.56 4.24
N TRP A 178 -31.56 -11.70 3.24
CA TRP A 178 -30.48 -10.72 3.17
C TRP A 178 -30.47 -9.79 4.38
N ALA A 179 -31.63 -9.20 4.73
CA ALA A 179 -31.76 -8.33 5.89
C ALA A 179 -31.41 -9.07 7.20
N LYS A 180 -31.88 -10.31 7.35
CA LYS A 180 -31.58 -11.16 8.52
C LYS A 180 -30.09 -11.44 8.65
N ARG A 181 -29.42 -11.82 7.57
CA ARG A 181 -27.98 -12.17 7.56
C ARG A 181 -27.09 -10.95 7.72
N ARG A 182 -27.45 -9.83 7.09
CA ARG A 182 -26.78 -8.53 7.33
C ARG A 182 -26.90 -8.12 8.80
N ALA A 183 -28.10 -8.19 9.37
CA ALA A 183 -28.31 -7.87 10.78
C ALA A 183 -27.54 -8.81 11.74
N HIS A 184 -27.26 -10.04 11.33
CA HIS A 184 -26.39 -10.95 12.10
C HIS A 184 -24.93 -10.49 12.08
N ALA A 185 -24.39 -10.16 10.90
CA ALA A 185 -23.02 -9.63 10.78
C ALA A 185 -22.85 -8.28 11.52
N GLU A 186 -23.83 -7.38 11.41
CA GLU A 186 -23.83 -6.10 12.13
C GLU A 186 -23.89 -6.27 13.65
N ARG A 187 -24.66 -7.23 14.16
CA ARG A 187 -24.68 -7.55 15.59
C ARG A 187 -23.32 -8.02 16.09
N ALA A 188 -22.60 -8.83 15.31
CA ALA A 188 -21.26 -9.27 15.68
C ALA A 188 -20.26 -8.10 15.71
N ARG A 189 -20.33 -7.16 14.76
CA ARG A 189 -19.56 -5.91 14.79
C ARG A 189 -19.84 -5.08 16.04
N ARG A 190 -21.12 -4.81 16.31
CA ARG A 190 -21.52 -4.04 17.50
C ARG A 190 -21.08 -4.71 18.79
N ALA A 191 -21.04 -6.04 18.86
CA ALA A 191 -20.57 -6.76 20.03
C ALA A 191 -19.06 -6.55 20.28
N GLU A 192 -18.25 -6.48 19.21
CA GLU A 192 -16.83 -6.10 19.30
C GLU A 192 -16.69 -4.65 19.77
N ASP A 193 -17.41 -3.72 19.16
CA ASP A 193 -17.36 -2.29 19.53
C ASP A 193 -17.73 -2.07 21.00
N LEU A 194 -18.81 -2.72 21.47
CA LEU A 194 -19.24 -2.65 22.86
C LEU A 194 -18.21 -3.26 23.83
N TYR A 195 -17.52 -4.32 23.40
CA TYR A 195 -16.45 -4.93 24.20
C TYR A 195 -15.25 -3.98 24.31
N VAL A 196 -14.85 -3.34 23.21
CA VAL A 196 -13.80 -2.32 23.17
C VAL A 196 -14.18 -1.12 24.05
N GLU A 197 -15.40 -0.61 23.94
CA GLU A 197 -15.89 0.47 24.80
C GLU A 197 -15.86 0.09 26.29
N LYS A 198 -16.23 -1.15 26.62
CA LYS A 198 -16.17 -1.65 28.00
C LYS A 198 -14.74 -1.67 28.53
N LEU A 199 -13.77 -2.06 27.70
CA LEU A 199 -12.34 -2.01 28.05
C LEU A 199 -11.84 -0.58 28.29
N PHE A 200 -12.29 0.38 27.48
CA PHE A 200 -11.94 1.78 27.68
C PHE A 200 -12.56 2.35 28.96
N LYS A 201 -13.86 2.09 29.19
CA LYS A 201 -14.59 2.56 30.38
C LYS A 201 -14.04 1.96 31.67
N SER A 202 -13.69 0.67 31.69
CA SER A 202 -13.12 0.02 32.88
C SER A 202 -11.74 0.57 33.26
N ARG A 203 -10.99 1.08 32.27
CA ARG A 203 -9.66 1.66 32.48
C ARG A 203 -9.71 3.14 32.80
N SER A 204 -10.58 3.91 32.16
CA SER A 204 -10.74 5.34 32.50
C SER A 204 -11.25 5.53 33.92
N ALA A 205 -12.14 4.64 34.41
CA ALA A 205 -12.64 4.66 35.79
C ALA A 205 -11.62 4.19 36.86
N ARG A 206 -10.47 3.63 36.45
CA ARG A 206 -9.42 3.10 37.34
C ARG A 206 -8.22 4.04 37.49
N THR A 207 -8.26 5.21 36.86
CA THR A 207 -7.23 6.25 37.04
C THR A 207 -7.65 7.12 38.24
N PRO A 208 -6.96 7.08 39.40
CA PRO A 208 -7.16 8.07 40.46
C PRO A 208 -6.67 9.46 40.04
#